data_AF-A0A538LIF2-F1
#
_entry.id   AF-A0A538LIF2-F1
#
_cell.length_a   1.000
_cell.length_b   1.000
_cell.length_c   1.000
_cell.angle_alpha   90.00
_cell.angle_beta   90.00
_cell.angle_gamma   90.00
#
_symmetry.space_group_name_H-M   'P 1'
#
loop_
_entity.id
_entity.type
_entity.pdbx_description
1 polymer ?
#
loop_
_entity_poly.entity_id
_entity_poly.type
_entity_poly.pdbx_seq_one_letter_code
_entity_poly.pdbx_strand_id
1 'polypeptide(L)'
;MSYSPLLAQLHQDLPALQLPLIDYSAIMPELILIGLALVLMTGAALTRRRLPRGTYAVFTVAASGASMGYAYLLWNHVARGGYTAIAGSVAVDGFSVFFM
;
A
#
# COMPACT_ATOMS: atom_id res chain seq x y z
N MET A 1 -30.29 28.60 22.47
CA MET A 1 -29.12 27.85 21.96
C MET A 1 -28.93 28.21 20.49
N SER A 2 -28.24 29.32 20.22
CA SER A 2 -28.01 29.85 18.86
C SER A 2 -26.52 29.72 18.50
N TYR A 3 -26.08 28.49 18.20
CA TYR A 3 -24.72 28.21 17.71
C TYR A 3 -24.64 28.17 16.17
N SER A 4 -25.77 28.42 15.50
CA SER A 4 -25.94 28.39 14.04
C SER A 4 -25.03 29.34 13.25
N PRO A 5 -24.79 30.60 13.65
CA PRO A 5 -23.94 31.49 12.84
C PRO A 5 -22.46 31.11 12.90
N LEU A 6 -21.99 30.60 14.04
CA LEU A 6 -20.59 30.18 14.21
C LEU A 6 -20.24 28.94 13.37
N LEU A 7 -21.18 28.00 13.19
CA LEU A 7 -20.98 26.83 12.34
C LEU A 7 -20.93 27.18 10.84
N ALA A 8 -21.75 28.16 10.41
CA ALA A 8 -21.73 28.64 9.03
C ALA A 8 -20.42 29.35 8.70
N GLN A 9 -19.89 30.13 9.65
CA GLN A 9 -18.62 30.84 9.50
C GLN A 9 -17.43 29.87 9.47
N LEU A 10 -17.41 28.86 10.36
CA LEU A 10 -16.43 27.77 10.30
C LEU A 10 -16.45 27.03 8.96
N HIS A 11 -17.62 26.80 8.35
CA HIS A 11 -17.68 26.14 7.04
C HIS A 11 -17.07 26.98 5.90
N GLN A 12 -17.12 28.31 5.99
CA GLN A 12 -16.51 29.21 5.00
C GLN A 12 -15.00 29.43 5.23
N ASP A 13 -14.56 29.43 6.49
CA ASP A 13 -13.17 29.70 6.87
C ASP A 13 -12.27 28.45 6.85
N LEU A 14 -12.85 27.24 6.80
CA LEU A 14 -12.06 26.03 6.70
C LEU A 14 -11.52 25.90 5.26
N PRO A 15 -10.18 25.93 5.07
CA PRO A 15 -9.62 25.60 3.77
C PRO A 15 -10.08 24.20 3.38
N ALA A 16 -10.51 24.05 2.11
CA ALA A 16 -10.91 22.76 1.58
C ALA A 16 -9.84 21.73 1.92
N LEU A 17 -10.25 20.62 2.54
CA LEU A 17 -9.34 19.58 2.97
C LEU A 17 -8.59 19.05 1.74
N GLN A 18 -7.36 19.52 1.54
CA GLN A 18 -6.51 19.03 0.48
C GLN A 18 -5.95 17.70 0.94
N LEU A 19 -6.69 16.63 0.66
CA LEU A 19 -6.16 15.29 0.83
C LEU A 19 -4.98 15.16 -0.14
N PRO A 20 -3.79 14.75 0.32
CA PRO A 20 -2.70 14.47 -0.58
C PRO A 20 -3.18 13.42 -1.59
N LEU A 21 -2.93 13.66 -2.89
CA LEU A 21 -3.08 12.62 -3.88
C LEU A 21 -2.07 11.53 -3.53
N ILE A 22 -2.58 10.43 -2.99
CA ILE A 22 -1.83 9.21 -2.72
C ILE A 22 -2.18 8.27 -3.86
N ASP A 23 -1.18 7.95 -4.65
CA ASP A 23 -1.31 6.96 -5.70
C ASP A 23 -1.07 5.58 -5.09
N TYR A 24 -2.15 4.97 -4.60
CA TYR A 24 -2.12 3.69 -3.90
C TYR A 24 -1.53 2.56 -4.77
N SER A 25 -1.56 2.71 -6.09
CA SER A 25 -0.97 1.77 -7.04
C SER A 25 0.53 1.54 -6.81
N ALA A 26 1.26 2.58 -6.40
CA ALA A 26 2.70 2.55 -6.25
C ALA A 26 3.20 1.78 -5.01
N ILE A 27 2.36 1.64 -3.98
CA ILE A 27 2.72 1.00 -2.70
C ILE A 27 2.20 -0.45 -2.65
N MET A 28 1.47 -0.89 -3.69
CA MET A 28 0.86 -2.22 -3.74
C MET A 28 1.85 -3.37 -3.48
N PRO A 29 3.09 -3.38 -4.01
CA PRO A 29 3.98 -4.52 -3.77
C PRO A 29 4.36 -4.66 -2.28
N GLU A 30 4.62 -3.56 -1.56
CA GLU A 30 4.85 -3.61 -0.11
C GLU A 30 3.60 -4.08 0.64
N LEU A 31 2.42 -3.56 0.27
CA LEU A 31 1.17 -3.93 0.91
C LEU A 31 0.87 -5.42 0.76
N ILE A 32 1.24 -6.02 -0.36
CA ILE A 32 1.11 -7.46 -0.59
C ILE A 32 2.05 -8.24 0.32
N LEU A 33 3.32 -7.85 0.41
CA LEU A 33 4.30 -8.55 1.25
C LEU A 33 3.93 -8.47 2.73
N ILE A 34 3.64 -7.26 3.23
CA ILE A 34 3.24 -7.04 4.62
C ILE A 34 1.90 -7.73 4.91
N GLY A 35 0.91 -7.55 4.03
CA GLY A 35 -0.42 -8.15 4.19
C GLY A 35 -0.36 -9.68 4.24
N LEU A 36 0.37 -10.31 3.31
CA LEU A 36 0.53 -11.77 3.30
C LEU A 36 1.35 -12.26 4.49
N ALA A 37 2.40 -11.54 4.90
CA ALA A 37 3.15 -11.88 6.11
C ALA A 37 2.26 -11.86 7.36
N LEU A 38 1.38 -10.86 7.50
CA LEU A 38 0.43 -10.77 8.60
C LEU A 38 -0.62 -11.88 8.55
N VAL A 39 -1.11 -12.24 7.36
CA VAL A 39 -2.04 -13.38 7.19
C VAL A 39 -1.36 -14.69 7.59
N LEU A 40 -0.12 -14.92 7.16
CA LEU A 40 0.64 -16.11 7.53
C LEU A 40 0.92 -16.15 9.03
N MET A 41 1.32 -15.02 9.62
CA MET A 41 1.58 -14.92 11.06
C MET A 41 0.31 -15.17 11.87
N THR A 42 -0.81 -14.59 11.46
CA THR A 42 -2.12 -14.77 12.12
C THR A 42 -2.58 -16.23 11.99
N GLY A 43 -2.48 -16.81 10.79
CA GLY A 43 -2.80 -18.21 10.54
C GLY A 43 -1.92 -19.16 11.38
N ALA A 44 -0.63 -18.88 11.48
CA ALA A 44 0.29 -19.64 12.31
C ALA A 44 -0.03 -19.49 13.80
N ALA A 45 -0.38 -18.30 14.26
CA ALA A 45 -0.71 -18.02 15.66
C ALA A 45 -2.02 -18.70 16.10
N LEU A 46 -3.03 -18.78 15.22
CA LEU A 46 -4.28 -19.50 15.51
C LEU A 46 -4.15 -21.02 15.34
N THR A 47 -3.14 -21.49 14.62
CA THR A 47 -2.98 -22.93 14.34
C THR A 47 -2.21 -23.62 15.46
N ARG A 48 -2.91 -24.43 16.26
CA ARG A 48 -2.32 -25.23 17.35
C ARG A 48 -1.46 -26.41 16.87
N ARG A 49 -1.52 -26.76 15.58
CA ARG A 49 -0.87 -27.93 14.96
C ARG A 49 0.38 -27.49 14.19
N ARG A 50 1.51 -28.18 14.36
CA ARG A 50 2.71 -27.86 13.56
C ARG A 50 2.40 -28.13 12.09
N LEU A 51 2.25 -27.07 11.31
CA LEU A 51 2.15 -27.14 9.85
C LEU A 51 3.43 -27.79 9.29
N PRO A 52 3.33 -28.63 8.25
CA PRO A 52 4.49 -29.24 7.63
C PRO A 52 5.45 -28.14 7.15
N ARG A 53 6.76 -28.38 7.32
CA ARG A 53 7.82 -27.39 7.09
C ARG A 53 7.72 -26.69 5.73
N GLY A 54 7.20 -27.35 4.71
CA GLY A 54 7.06 -26.81 3.35
C GLY A 54 5.94 -25.78 3.17
N THR A 55 4.92 -25.73 4.03
CA THR A 55 3.75 -24.84 3.82
C THR A 55 4.13 -23.37 3.94
N TYR A 56 4.99 -23.04 4.90
CA TYR A 56 5.49 -21.68 5.08
C TYR A 56 6.34 -21.22 3.89
N ALA A 57 7.17 -22.10 3.34
CA ALA A 57 8.00 -21.81 2.18
C ALA A 57 7.14 -21.57 0.92
N VAL A 58 6.16 -22.45 0.66
CA VAL A 58 5.25 -22.30 -0.49
C VAL A 58 4.44 -21.00 -0.39
N PHE A 59 3.93 -20.67 0.80
CA PHE A 59 3.19 -19.44 0.99
C PHE A 59 4.05 -18.19 0.76
N THR A 60 5.29 -18.21 1.26
CA THR A 60 6.22 -17.09 1.08
C THR A 60 6.61 -16.92 -0.39
N VAL A 61 6.86 -18.02 -1.10
CA VAL A 61 7.13 -17.99 -2.55
C VAL A 61 5.93 -17.45 -3.33
N ALA A 62 4.71 -17.87 -2.98
CA ALA A 62 3.49 -17.32 -3.59
C ALA A 62 3.33 -15.82 -3.30
N ALA A 63 3.65 -15.38 -2.08
CA ALA A 63 3.61 -13.96 -1.71
C ALA A 63 4.63 -13.12 -2.49
N SER A 64 5.87 -13.59 -2.61
CA SER A 64 6.87 -12.95 -3.46
C SER A 64 6.43 -12.92 -4.93
N GLY A 65 5.84 -14.01 -5.45
CA GLY A 65 5.33 -14.04 -6.82
C GLY A 65 4.20 -13.02 -7.06
N ALA A 66 3.29 -12.87 -6.10
CA ALA A 66 2.24 -11.87 -6.16
C ALA A 66 2.80 -10.44 -6.14
N SER A 67 3.78 -10.16 -5.27
CA SER A 67 4.46 -8.85 -5.22
C SER A 67 5.17 -8.54 -6.54
N MET A 68 5.94 -9.51 -7.06
CA MET A 68 6.65 -9.40 -8.34
C MET A 68 5.72 -9.10 -9.51
N GLY A 69 4.53 -9.72 -9.53
CA GLY A 69 3.53 -9.47 -10.56
C GLY A 69 3.03 -8.02 -10.56
N TYR A 70 2.82 -7.43 -9.38
CA TYR A 70 2.44 -6.02 -9.26
C TYR A 70 3.61 -5.07 -9.56
N ALA A 71 4.83 -5.42 -9.17
CA ALA A 71 6.02 -4.66 -9.57
C ALA A 71 6.17 -4.62 -11.10
N TYR A 72 5.90 -5.72 -11.80
CA TYR A 72 5.91 -5.74 -13.27
C TYR A 72 4.84 -4.84 -13.90
N LEU A 73 3.63 -4.81 -13.35
CA LEU A 73 2.57 -3.89 -13.81
C LEU A 73 2.96 -2.43 -13.59
N LEU A 74 3.57 -2.14 -12.44
CA LEU A 74 4.07 -0.82 -12.08
C LEU A 74 5.22 -0.40 -12.99
N TRP A 75 6.12 -1.32 -13.35
CA TRP A 75 7.20 -1.08 -14.31
C TRP A 75 6.65 -0.61 -15.66
N ASN A 76 5.60 -1.25 -16.17
CA ASN A 76 4.96 -0.86 -17.43
C ASN A 76 4.22 0.49 -17.36
N HIS A 77 3.85 0.92 -16.16
CA HIS A 77 3.24 2.22 -15.91
C HIS A 77 4.31 3.32 -15.86
N VAL A 78 5.36 3.09 -15.09
CA VAL A 78 6.47 4.04 -14.86
C VAL A 78 7.41 4.15 -16.07
N ALA A 79 7.48 3.14 -16.93
CA ALA A 79 8.23 3.19 -18.19
C ALA A 79 7.80 4.34 -19.12
N ARG A 80 6.62 4.94 -18.89
CA ARG A 80 6.11 6.10 -19.64
C ARG A 80 6.37 7.45 -18.96
N GLY A 81 6.96 7.44 -17.76
CA GLY A 81 7.30 8.61 -16.96
C GLY A 81 7.22 8.31 -15.45
N GLY A 82 8.26 8.70 -14.69
CA GLY A 82 8.26 8.60 -13.22
C GLY A 82 7.29 9.59 -12.58
N TYR A 83 6.66 9.19 -11.48
CA TYR A 83 5.66 10.01 -10.78
C TYR A 83 5.87 9.96 -9.26
N THR A 84 5.36 10.97 -8.56
CA THR A 84 5.40 11.03 -7.10
C THR A 84 4.16 10.34 -6.54
N ALA A 85 4.36 9.25 -5.80
CA ALA A 85 3.30 8.36 -5.33
C ALA A 85 2.62 8.82 -4.05
N ILE A 86 3.34 9.51 -3.17
CA ILE A 86 2.81 9.97 -1.88
C ILE A 86 3.13 11.45 -1.76
N ALA A 87 2.16 12.34 -1.96
CA ALA A 87 2.27 13.77 -1.56
C ALA A 87 3.61 14.47 -1.92
N GLY A 88 4.31 14.08 -2.99
CA GLY A 88 5.65 14.56 -3.32
C GLY A 88 6.83 14.03 -2.47
N SER A 89 6.61 13.14 -1.50
CA SER A 89 7.63 12.59 -0.59
C SER A 89 8.30 11.31 -1.10
N VAL A 90 7.58 10.48 -1.87
CA VAL A 90 8.10 9.24 -2.47
C VAL A 90 8.01 9.34 -3.98
N ALA A 91 9.17 9.47 -4.63
CA ALA A 91 9.28 9.37 -6.08
C ALA A 91 9.37 7.90 -6.49
N VAL A 92 8.52 7.48 -7.43
CA VAL A 92 8.53 6.14 -8.00
C VAL A 92 8.99 6.23 -9.45
N ASP A 93 10.17 5.65 -9.69
CA ASP A 93 10.86 5.54 -10.97
C ASP A 93 11.14 4.05 -11.25
N GLY A 94 11.39 3.68 -12.51
CA GLY A 94 11.81 2.34 -12.91
C GLY A 94 12.93 1.80 -12.01
N PHE A 95 13.91 2.61 -11.60
CA PHE A 95 14.92 2.16 -10.63
C PHE A 95 14.31 1.67 -9.30
N SER A 96 13.31 2.39 -8.77
CA SER A 96 12.64 2.00 -7.53
C SER A 96 11.84 0.71 -7.71
N VAL A 97 11.19 0.53 -8.87
CA VAL A 97 10.45 -0.68 -9.20
C VAL A 97 11.37 -1.89 -9.40
N PHE A 98 12.61 -1.69 -9.85
CA PHE A 98 13.58 -2.78 -10.04
C PHE A 98 14.04 -3.42 -8.71
N PHE A 99 14.18 -2.60 -7.66
CA PHE A 99 14.71 -3.05 -6.36
C PHE A 99 13.64 -3.53 -5.38
N MET A 100 12.38 -3.54 -5.81
CA MET A 100 11.19 -3.93 -5.04
C MET A 100 10.85 -5.40 -5.25
#